data_AF-A0A925EU54-F1
#
_entry.id   AF-A0A925EU54-F1
#
_cell.length_a   1.000
_cell.length_b   1.000
_cell.length_c   1.000
_cell.angle_alpha   90.00
_cell.angle_beta   90.00
_cell.angle_gamma   90.00
#
_symmetry.space_group_name_H-M   'P 1'
#
loop_
_entity.id
_entity.type
_entity.pdbx_description
1 polymer ?
#
loop_
_entity_poly.entity_id
_entity_poly.type
_entity_poly.pdbx_seq_one_letter_code
_entity_poly.pdbx_strand_id
1 'polypeptide(L)' 'MANQTVKSAAELLHLYAAGHREFRQAVLIGANLRGAVLSGAILEEANLSGANLYG' A
#
# COMPACT_ATOMS: atom_id res chain seq x y z
N MET A 1 15.51 12.20 -5.28
CA MET A 1 14.49 11.75 -4.31
C MET A 1 14.36 10.26 -4.51
N ALA A 2 14.64 9.44 -3.50
CA ALA A 2 14.77 8.00 -3.69
C ALA A 2 13.43 7.40 -4.17
N ASN A 3 13.46 6.82 -5.36
CA ASN A 3 12.40 5.97 -5.90
C ASN A 3 12.39 4.66 -5.10
N GLN A 4 11.88 4.71 -3.88
CA GLN A 4 11.68 3.54 -3.04
C GLN A 4 10.21 3.14 -3.13
N THR A 5 9.97 2.16 -3.99
CA THR A 5 8.71 1.42 -4.08
C THR A 5 8.32 0.88 -2.71
N VAL A 6 7.07 1.06 -2.28
CA VAL A 6 6.53 0.49 -1.04
C VAL A 6 6.48 -1.03 -1.14
N LYS A 7 6.96 -1.74 -0.11
CA LYS A 7 7.17 -3.22 -0.14
C LYS A 7 6.39 -3.99 0.93
N SER A 8 5.63 -3.31 1.78
CA SER A 8 4.91 -3.95 2.87
C SER A 8 3.66 -3.17 3.30
N ALA A 9 2.72 -3.87 3.94
CA ALA A 9 1.56 -3.22 4.57
C ALA A 9 1.99 -2.19 5.62
N ALA A 10 2.98 -2.50 6.46
CA ALA A 10 3.41 -1.59 7.53
C ALA A 10 3.95 -0.28 6.97
N GLU A 11 4.77 -0.35 5.92
CA GLU A 11 5.30 0.82 5.23
C GLU A 11 4.18 1.64 4.57
N LEU A 12 3.27 0.97 3.86
CA LEU A 12 2.12 1.63 3.25
C LEU A 12 1.29 2.38 4.29
N LEU A 13 0.93 1.72 5.39
CA LEU A 13 0.09 2.30 6.44
C LEU A 13 0.78 3.47 7.14
N HIS A 14 2.09 3.35 7.39
CA HIS A 14 2.89 4.43 7.95
C HIS A 14 2.89 5.67 7.05
N LEU A 15 3.17 5.48 5.75
CA LEU A 15 3.17 6.57 4.78
C LEU A 15 1.77 7.15 4.58
N TYR A 16 0.73 6.32 4.57
CA TYR A 16 -0.66 6.78 4.48
C TYR A 16 -1.03 7.67 5.67
N ALA A 17 -0.63 7.28 6.89
CA ALA A 17 -0.81 8.07 8.10
C ALA A 17 -0.03 9.40 8.05
N ALA A 18 1.12 9.43 7.36
CA ALA A 18 1.88 10.65 7.09
C ALA A 18 1.29 11.51 5.95
N GLY A 19 0.15 11.12 5.37
CA GLY A 19 -0.54 11.90 4.33
C GLY A 19 -0.16 11.54 2.91
N HIS A 20 0.76 10.58 2.70
CA HIS A 20 1.05 10.09 1.36
C HIS A 20 -0.16 9.38 0.77
N ARG A 21 -0.42 9.63 -0.50
CA ARG A 21 -1.48 8.96 -1.26
C ARG A 21 -0.94 8.26 -2.49
N GLU A 22 0.31 8.49 -2.85
CA GLU A 22 0.94 7.97 -4.06
C GLU A 22 1.74 6.71 -3.75
N PHE A 23 1.19 5.54 -4.12
CA PHE A 23 1.77 4.21 -3.89
C PHE A 23 1.87 3.40 -5.19
N ARG A 24 2.11 4.10 -6.32
CA ARG A 24 2.25 3.45 -7.63
C ARG A 24 3.33 2.38 -7.58
N GLN A 25 3.07 1.26 -8.26
CA GLN A 25 4.00 0.13 -8.38
C GLN A 25 4.36 -0.57 -7.05
N ALA A 26 3.62 -0.30 -5.95
CA ALA A 26 3.86 -0.95 -4.67
C ALA A 26 3.84 -2.48 -4.76
N VAL A 27 4.77 -3.15 -4.09
CA VAL A 27 4.85 -4.61 -4.02
C VAL A 27 4.29 -5.05 -2.68
N LEU A 28 3.02 -5.45 -2.66
CA LEU A 28 2.25 -5.79 -1.45
C LEU A 28 1.79 -7.25 -1.49
N ILE A 29 2.62 -8.12 -2.08
CA ILE A 29 2.32 -9.55 -2.23
C ILE A 29 2.13 -10.17 -0.84
N GLY A 30 0.99 -10.79 -0.60
CA GLY A 30 0.66 -11.41 0.70
C GLY A 30 0.45 -10.41 1.85
N ALA A 31 0.39 -9.11 1.58
CA ALA A 31 0.26 -8.09 2.61
C ALA A 31 -1.08 -8.20 3.35
N ASN A 32 -1.05 -8.09 4.69
CA ASN A 32 -2.29 -8.00 5.47
C ASN A 32 -2.76 -6.55 5.56
N LEU A 33 -3.77 -6.21 4.77
CA LEU A 33 -4.44 -4.90 4.73
C LEU A 33 -5.90 -5.03 5.20
N ARG A 34 -6.22 -6.06 5.99
CA ARG A 34 -7.57 -6.31 6.48
C ARG A 34 -8.07 -5.11 7.28
N GLY A 35 -9.24 -4.58 6.91
CA GLY A 35 -9.86 -3.43 7.56
C GLY A 35 -9.11 -2.10 7.35
N ALA A 36 -8.09 -2.05 6.49
CA ALA A 36 -7.38 -0.81 6.22
C ALA A 36 -8.26 0.18 5.45
N VAL A 37 -8.44 1.38 6.00
CA VAL A 37 -9.12 2.48 5.31
C VAL A 37 -8.10 3.27 4.50
N LEU A 38 -7.99 2.94 3.21
CA LEU A 38 -7.06 3.54 2.26
C LEU A 38 -7.76 4.44 1.23
N SER A 39 -8.83 5.13 1.65
CA SER A 39 -9.59 6.02 0.78
C SER A 39 -8.68 7.07 0.13
N GLY A 40 -8.74 7.18 -1.20
CA GLY A 40 -7.92 8.09 -1.99
C GLY A 40 -6.45 7.66 -2.17
N ALA A 41 -6.05 6.46 -1.74
CA ALA A 41 -4.75 5.92 -2.07
C ALA A 41 -4.67 5.51 -3.55
N ILE A 42 -3.61 5.93 -4.23
CA ILE A 42 -3.29 5.61 -5.62
C ILE A 42 -2.38 4.38 -5.60
N LEU A 43 -2.95 3.24 -5.97
CA LEU A 43 -2.29 1.93 -6.04
C LEU A 43 -2.17 1.44 -7.49
N GLU A 44 -2.06 2.36 -8.44
CA GLU A 44 -1.85 2.03 -9.86
C GLU A 44 -0.61 1.15 -10.01
N GLU A 45 -0.73 0.08 -10.80
CA GLU A 45 0.33 -0.92 -11.02
C GLU A 45 0.84 -1.63 -9.75
N ALA A 46 0.18 -1.48 -8.60
CA ALA A 46 0.58 -2.18 -7.39
C ALA A 46 0.32 -3.69 -7.51
N ASN A 47 1.30 -4.50 -7.12
CA ASN A 47 1.13 -5.94 -7.01
C ASN A 47 0.54 -6.33 -5.66
N LEU A 48 -0.76 -6.57 -5.63
CA LEU A 48 -1.53 -7.01 -4.46
C LEU A 48 -1.79 -8.53 -4.44
N SER A 49 -1.02 -9.32 -5.18
CA SER A 49 -1.24 -10.76 -5.28
C SER A 49 -1.25 -11.42 -3.90
N GLY A 50 -2.36 -12.06 -3.53
CA GLY A 50 -2.52 -12.72 -2.23
C GLY A 50 -2.63 -11.77 -1.03
N ALA A 51 -2.76 -10.45 -1.24
CA ALA A 51 -3.00 -9.51 -0.15
C ALA A 51 -4.38 -9.76 0.49
N ASN A 52 -4.45 -9.67 1.81
CA ASN A 52 -5.72 -9.71 2.53
C ASN A 52 -6.34 -8.30 2.54
N LEU A 53 -7.36 -8.10 1.70
CA LEU A 53 -8.10 -6.82 1.55
C LEU A 53 -9.52 -6.89 2.12
N TYR A 54 -9.83 -7.91 2.92
CA TYR A 54 -11.17 -8.05 3.50
C TYR A 54 -11.46 -6.90 4.48
N GLY A 55 -12.65 -6.32 4.38
CA GLY A 55 -13.17 -5.27 5.24
C GLY A 55 -13.98 -5.82 6.40
#